data_AF-A0A6C0K6R6-F1
#
_entry.id   AF-A0A6C0K6R6-F1
#
_cell.length_a   1.000
_cell.length_b   1.000
_cell.length_c   1.000
_cell.angle_alpha   90.00
_cell.angle_beta   90.00
_cell.angle_gamma   90.00
#
_symmetry.space_group_name_H-M   'P 1'
#
loop_
_entity.id
_entity.type
_entity.pdbx_description
1 polymer ?
#
loop_
_entity_poly.entity_id
_entity_poly.type
_entity_poly.pdbx_seq_one_letter_code
_entity_poly.pdbx_strand_id
1 'polypeptide(L)'
;MPPVLQPYWKDPVLDMATKVWTTKKEEWIDDSPRLEDTAMLKRYAEVDSTIDEVNFRQDMMTKWKNEESGVTLKVRELPGRTRVLFLGTEEQWSQIPWDFWARIFQAIDHPIGYTLLYADPRPRVDPTSKDRELKAQDINGGFSYICHQEVVVIYRFEEATRVLLHELLHTACFDKEKSVEDLEAHTEAWTEVFLCALLSKGSSTKFNTLWRKQVAWMTEQANSLSIERNVNGPHDYAWRYMTGKMALLIAMGFLRGYKTSASVPTISLRFTTPEWDEEMVR
;
A
#
# COMPACT_ATOMS: atom_id res chain seq x y z
N MET A 1 -41.21 -7.00 -0.71
CA MET A 1 -39.75 -7.22 -0.64
C MET A 1 -39.09 -5.87 -0.44
N PRO A 2 -38.16 -5.70 0.51
CA PRO A 2 -37.37 -4.47 0.55
C PRO A 2 -36.58 -4.38 -0.77
N PRO A 3 -36.38 -3.18 -1.32
CA PRO A 3 -35.57 -3.02 -2.52
C PRO A 3 -34.19 -3.59 -2.23
N VAL A 4 -33.73 -4.54 -3.06
CA VAL A 4 -32.33 -4.91 -3.11
C VAL A 4 -31.60 -3.62 -3.41
N LEU A 5 -30.92 -3.06 -2.42
CA LEU A 5 -29.98 -1.95 -2.61
C LEU A 5 -28.96 -2.47 -3.61
N GLN A 6 -29.17 -2.16 -4.89
CA GLN A 6 -28.17 -2.45 -5.90
C GLN A 6 -26.92 -1.69 -5.45
N PRO A 7 -25.80 -2.39 -5.25
CA PRO A 7 -24.55 -1.71 -4.95
C PRO A 7 -24.28 -0.78 -6.12
N TYR A 8 -24.05 0.50 -5.84
CA TYR A 8 -23.83 1.57 -6.83
C TYR A 8 -22.45 1.42 -7.53
N TRP A 9 -21.97 0.19 -7.71
CA TRP A 9 -20.59 -0.14 -8.07
C TRP A 9 -20.40 -0.51 -9.55
N LYS A 10 -21.34 -0.17 -10.45
CA LYS A 10 -20.97 -0.01 -11.88
C LYS A 10 -20.23 1.31 -12.07
N ASP A 11 -19.18 1.47 -11.28
CA ASP A 11 -18.30 2.63 -11.19
C ASP A 11 -17.05 2.32 -12.03
N PRO A 12 -16.34 3.34 -12.57
CA PRO A 12 -15.20 3.15 -13.47
C PRO A 12 -14.08 2.28 -12.86
N VAL A 13 -14.08 2.07 -11.55
CA VAL A 13 -13.14 1.22 -10.81
C VAL A 13 -13.27 -0.27 -11.16
N LEU A 14 -14.50 -0.83 -11.19
CA LEU A 14 -14.68 -2.25 -11.55
C LEU A 14 -14.45 -2.48 -13.04
N ASP A 15 -14.83 -1.52 -13.88
CA ASP A 15 -14.56 -1.56 -15.31
C ASP A 15 -13.06 -1.51 -15.59
N MET A 16 -12.30 -0.66 -14.87
CA MET A 16 -10.84 -0.65 -14.90
C MET A 16 -10.29 -2.03 -14.53
N ALA A 17 -10.73 -2.62 -13.42
CA ALA A 17 -10.25 -3.93 -13.01
C ALA A 17 -10.56 -5.01 -14.06
N THR A 18 -11.79 -5.05 -14.60
CA THR A 18 -12.15 -5.96 -15.70
C THR A 18 -11.27 -5.75 -16.92
N LYS A 19 -11.02 -4.50 -17.33
CA LYS A 19 -10.15 -4.20 -18.47
C LYS A 19 -8.72 -4.70 -18.23
N VAL A 20 -8.15 -4.44 -17.07
CA VAL A 20 -6.78 -4.87 -16.73
C VAL A 20 -6.67 -6.40 -16.76
N TRP A 21 -7.64 -7.11 -16.17
CA TRP A 21 -7.60 -8.58 -16.11
C TRP A 21 -7.91 -9.27 -17.44
N THR A 22 -8.66 -8.62 -18.33
CA THR A 22 -8.91 -9.11 -19.70
C THR A 22 -7.79 -8.76 -20.66
N THR A 23 -7.00 -7.73 -20.37
CA THR A 23 -5.80 -7.40 -21.14
C THR A 23 -4.73 -8.48 -20.94
N LYS A 24 -3.95 -8.75 -22.00
CA LYS A 24 -2.82 -9.69 -21.94
C LYS A 24 -1.91 -9.32 -20.77
N LYS A 25 -1.59 -10.32 -19.94
CA LYS A 25 -0.68 -10.14 -18.80
C LYS A 25 0.71 -9.77 -19.32
N GLU A 26 1.29 -8.72 -18.77
CA GLU A 26 2.70 -8.38 -18.97
C GLU A 26 3.57 -9.31 -18.13
N GLU A 27 4.74 -9.69 -18.64
CA GLU A 27 5.61 -10.71 -18.03
C GLU A 27 6.83 -10.07 -17.40
N TRP A 28 7.15 -10.51 -16.18
CA TRP A 28 8.37 -10.14 -15.49
C TRP A 28 9.57 -10.89 -16.08
N ILE A 29 10.68 -10.19 -16.16
CA ILE A 29 11.98 -10.74 -16.55
C ILE A 29 12.88 -10.69 -15.32
N ASP A 30 13.38 -11.85 -14.90
CA ASP A 30 14.46 -11.93 -13.92
C ASP A 30 15.73 -11.34 -14.55
N ASP A 31 16.38 -10.41 -13.85
CA ASP A 31 17.59 -9.74 -14.33
C ASP A 31 18.66 -9.70 -13.22
N SER A 32 19.90 -9.40 -13.60
CA SER A 32 21.01 -9.23 -12.69
C SER A 32 21.16 -7.78 -12.22
N PRO A 33 21.61 -7.55 -10.97
CA PRO A 33 21.93 -6.22 -10.49
C PRO A 33 23.02 -5.54 -11.31
N ARG A 34 22.79 -4.26 -11.64
CA ARG A 34 23.75 -3.39 -12.33
C ARG A 34 24.41 -2.42 -11.34
N LEU A 35 25.50 -1.77 -11.77
CA LEU A 35 26.16 -0.74 -10.96
C LEU A 35 25.22 0.44 -10.66
N GLU A 36 24.43 0.85 -11.65
CA GLU A 36 23.40 1.89 -11.52
C GLU A 36 22.31 1.51 -10.50
N ASP A 37 21.91 0.25 -10.45
CA ASP A 37 20.91 -0.26 -9.50
C ASP A 37 21.41 -0.11 -8.06
N THR A 38 22.66 -0.49 -7.82
CA THR A 38 23.30 -0.36 -6.51
C THR A 38 23.46 1.10 -6.10
N ALA A 39 23.82 1.97 -7.06
CA ALA A 39 23.93 3.41 -6.81
C ALA A 39 22.56 4.02 -6.45
N MET A 40 21.49 3.58 -7.12
CA MET A 40 20.12 4.03 -6.86
C MET A 40 19.67 3.66 -5.44
N LEU A 41 19.87 2.40 -5.03
CA LEU A 41 19.55 1.95 -3.67
C LEU A 41 20.33 2.71 -2.60
N LYS A 42 21.62 2.98 -2.82
CA LYS A 42 22.45 3.76 -1.89
C LYS A 42 21.95 5.19 -1.78
N ARG A 43 21.74 5.86 -2.92
CA ARG A 43 21.21 7.23 -2.98
C ARG A 43 19.95 7.37 -2.15
N TYR A 44 19.01 6.44 -2.30
CA TYR A 44 17.75 6.50 -1.56
C TYR A 44 17.81 5.91 -0.15
N ALA A 45 18.88 5.25 0.28
CA ALA A 45 19.06 4.84 1.68
C ALA A 45 19.76 5.90 2.53
N GLU A 46 20.68 6.67 1.93
CA GLU A 46 21.54 7.62 2.64
C GLU A 46 20.90 9.01 2.83
N VAL A 47 19.77 9.27 2.17
CA VAL A 47 19.02 10.53 2.37
C VAL A 47 18.28 10.48 3.71
N ASP A 48 18.67 11.39 4.60
CA ASP A 48 17.93 11.71 5.83
C ASP A 48 16.46 11.98 5.48
N SER A 49 15.58 11.26 6.14
CA SER A 49 14.16 11.28 5.85
C SER A 49 13.38 11.48 7.14
N THR A 50 12.64 12.57 7.22
CA THR A 50 11.70 12.84 8.32
C THR A 50 10.55 11.83 8.37
N ILE A 51 10.43 10.98 7.34
CA ILE A 51 9.38 9.95 7.23
C ILE A 51 9.92 8.51 7.37
N ASP A 52 11.23 8.33 7.60
CA ASP A 52 11.92 7.06 7.91
C ASP A 52 12.87 7.26 9.13
N GLU A 53 12.33 7.72 10.25
CA GLU A 53 13.12 8.02 11.46
C GLU A 53 13.80 6.77 12.08
N VAL A 54 13.32 5.56 11.75
CA VAL A 54 13.87 4.28 12.23
C VAL A 54 14.88 3.67 11.26
N ASN A 55 15.22 4.38 10.19
CA ASN A 55 16.24 4.02 9.21
C ASN A 55 16.05 2.62 8.60
N PHE A 56 14.81 2.24 8.25
CA PHE A 56 14.50 0.94 7.63
C PHE A 56 15.39 0.66 6.41
N ARG A 57 15.59 1.69 5.57
CA ARG A 57 16.40 1.58 4.36
C ARG A 57 17.88 1.32 4.67
N GLN A 58 18.45 2.07 5.62
CA GLN A 58 19.87 1.91 5.99
C GLN A 58 20.13 0.60 6.72
N ASP A 59 19.18 0.13 7.55
CA ASP A 59 19.26 -1.17 8.21
C ASP A 59 19.33 -2.30 7.18
N MET A 60 18.47 -2.27 6.16
CA MET A 60 18.48 -3.29 5.10
C MET A 60 19.72 -3.20 4.21
N MET A 61 20.25 -2.00 3.96
CA MET A 61 21.57 -1.82 3.32
C MET A 61 22.71 -2.38 4.15
N THR A 62 22.63 -2.28 5.49
CA THR A 62 23.63 -2.83 6.41
C THR A 62 23.56 -4.35 6.44
N LYS A 63 22.35 -4.90 6.51
CA LYS A 63 22.11 -6.35 6.40
C LYS A 63 22.65 -6.90 5.09
N TRP A 64 22.36 -6.26 3.95
CA TRP A 64 22.89 -6.70 2.65
C TRP A 64 24.43 -6.76 2.60
N LYS A 65 25.13 -5.86 3.30
CA LYS A 65 26.60 -5.90 3.40
C LYS A 65 27.11 -7.02 4.32
N ASN A 66 26.25 -7.57 5.16
CA ASN A 66 26.56 -8.70 6.02
C ASN A 66 26.04 -10.01 5.39
N GLU A 67 26.97 -10.81 4.88
CA GLU A 67 26.67 -12.08 4.20
C GLU A 67 25.87 -13.06 5.08
N GLU A 68 26.02 -12.99 6.41
CA GLU A 68 25.31 -13.86 7.36
C GLU A 68 23.82 -13.48 7.54
N SER A 69 23.41 -12.30 7.06
CA SER A 69 22.02 -11.83 7.22
C SER A 69 21.01 -12.54 6.32
N GLY A 70 21.48 -13.19 5.24
CA GLY A 70 20.62 -13.77 4.20
C GLY A 70 19.90 -12.76 3.31
N VAL A 71 20.16 -11.45 3.48
CA VAL A 71 19.61 -10.39 2.62
C VAL A 71 20.42 -10.29 1.33
N THR A 72 19.74 -10.35 0.20
CA THR A 72 20.34 -10.28 -1.14
C THR A 72 19.67 -9.19 -1.98
N LEU A 73 20.40 -8.67 -2.97
CA LEU A 73 19.85 -7.79 -3.99
C LEU A 73 19.38 -8.61 -5.19
N LYS A 74 18.10 -8.51 -5.49
CA LYS A 74 17.45 -9.13 -6.65
C LYS A 74 16.81 -8.10 -7.53
N VAL A 75 16.72 -8.42 -8.81
CA VAL A 75 16.16 -7.51 -9.80
C VAL A 75 15.15 -8.22 -10.69
N ARG A 76 14.02 -7.54 -10.90
CA ARG A 76 13.02 -7.91 -11.89
C ARG A 76 12.65 -6.70 -12.72
N GLU A 77 12.49 -6.90 -14.01
CA GLU A 77 12.03 -5.87 -14.92
C GLU A 77 10.65 -6.24 -15.46
N LEU A 78 9.72 -5.29 -15.44
CA LEU A 78 8.48 -5.35 -16.19
C LEU A 78 8.66 -4.41 -17.39
N PRO A 79 8.92 -4.94 -18.60
CA PRO A 79 9.34 -4.13 -19.73
C PRO A 79 8.38 -2.97 -20.03
N GLY A 80 8.94 -1.76 -20.13
CA GLY A 80 8.16 -0.54 -20.37
C GLY A 80 7.34 -0.05 -19.18
N ARG A 81 7.41 -0.71 -18.01
CA ARG A 81 6.68 -0.32 -16.79
C ARG A 81 7.60 0.05 -15.65
N THR A 82 8.49 -0.85 -15.21
CA THR A 82 9.38 -0.57 -14.07
C THR A 82 10.56 -1.53 -13.99
N ARG A 83 11.61 -1.09 -13.32
CA ARG A 83 12.69 -1.94 -12.82
C ARG A 83 12.59 -2.03 -11.28
N VAL A 84 12.30 -3.22 -10.76
CA VAL A 84 12.17 -3.48 -9.33
C VAL A 84 13.52 -3.92 -8.77
N LEU A 85 14.04 -3.17 -7.80
CA LEU A 85 15.23 -3.52 -7.02
C LEU A 85 14.77 -3.97 -5.64
N PHE A 86 14.93 -5.27 -5.35
CA PHE A 86 14.49 -5.87 -4.10
C PHE A 86 15.71 -6.21 -3.23
N LEU A 87 15.70 -5.70 -2.00
CA LEU A 87 16.72 -5.96 -1.00
C LEU A 87 16.07 -6.72 0.16
N GLY A 88 16.18 -8.05 0.18
CA GLY A 88 15.50 -8.87 1.19
C GLY A 88 15.93 -10.33 1.14
N THR A 89 15.21 -11.19 1.87
CA THR A 89 15.51 -12.63 1.90
C THR A 89 14.87 -13.36 0.70
N GLU A 90 15.36 -14.57 0.42
CA GLU A 90 14.77 -15.48 -0.57
C GLU A 90 13.30 -15.78 -0.29
N GLU A 91 12.97 -16.00 0.97
CA GLU A 91 11.60 -16.27 1.41
C GLU A 91 10.68 -15.09 1.07
N GLN A 92 11.10 -13.87 1.42
CA GLN A 92 10.33 -12.66 1.11
C GLN A 92 10.16 -12.45 -0.40
N TRP A 93 11.22 -12.68 -1.20
CA TRP A 93 11.15 -12.59 -2.66
C TRP A 93 10.10 -13.53 -3.27
N SER A 94 10.01 -14.76 -2.73
CA SER A 94 9.07 -15.78 -3.20
C SER A 94 7.61 -15.46 -2.88
N GLN A 95 7.38 -14.61 -1.87
CA GLN A 95 6.06 -14.20 -1.41
C GLN A 95 5.53 -12.96 -2.14
N ILE A 96 6.35 -12.24 -2.91
CA ILE A 96 5.87 -11.09 -3.69
C ILE A 96 4.87 -11.60 -4.75
N PRO A 97 3.64 -11.06 -4.81
CA PRO A 97 2.64 -11.46 -5.77
C PRO A 97 2.91 -10.80 -7.14
N TRP A 98 3.98 -11.23 -7.82
CA TRP A 98 4.49 -10.62 -9.05
C TRP A 98 3.42 -10.47 -10.13
N ASP A 99 2.60 -11.50 -10.35
CA ASP A 99 1.51 -11.45 -11.32
C ASP A 99 0.51 -10.33 -10.99
N PHE A 100 0.23 -10.11 -9.71
CA PHE A 100 -0.66 -9.06 -9.26
C PHE A 100 0.00 -7.68 -9.35
N TRP A 101 1.29 -7.56 -9.03
CA TRP A 101 2.06 -6.32 -9.24
C TRP A 101 2.05 -5.90 -10.71
N ALA A 102 2.18 -6.83 -11.66
CA ALA A 102 2.05 -6.52 -13.08
C ALA A 102 0.67 -5.92 -13.40
N ARG A 103 -0.42 -6.46 -12.81
CA ARG A 103 -1.75 -5.88 -12.96
C ARG A 103 -1.88 -4.48 -12.34
N ILE A 104 -1.22 -4.22 -11.22
CA ILE A 104 -1.16 -2.88 -10.61
C ILE A 104 -0.49 -1.88 -11.56
N PHE A 105 0.68 -2.21 -12.11
CA PHE A 105 1.35 -1.33 -13.09
C PHE A 105 0.52 -1.11 -14.36
N GLN A 106 -0.17 -2.16 -14.84
CA GLN A 106 -1.11 -2.04 -15.97
C GLN A 106 -2.32 -1.16 -15.65
N ALA A 107 -2.80 -1.15 -14.40
CA ALA A 107 -3.93 -0.34 -13.98
C ALA A 107 -3.58 1.16 -13.91
N ILE A 108 -2.37 1.48 -13.45
CA ILE A 108 -1.86 2.84 -13.32
C ILE A 108 -1.50 3.43 -14.69
N ASP A 109 -1.03 2.57 -15.61
CA ASP A 109 -0.83 2.85 -17.03
C ASP A 109 0.20 3.95 -17.36
N HIS A 110 1.21 4.14 -16.51
CA HIS A 110 2.41 4.92 -16.83
C HIS A 110 3.68 4.24 -16.33
N PRO A 111 4.84 4.48 -16.98
CA PRO A 111 6.10 3.90 -16.55
C PRO A 111 6.62 4.58 -15.27
N ILE A 112 7.29 3.79 -14.43
CA ILE A 112 8.12 4.24 -13.32
C ILE A 112 9.55 3.80 -13.62
N GLY A 113 10.54 4.65 -13.41
CA GLY A 113 11.94 4.28 -13.60
C GLY A 113 12.33 3.10 -12.71
N TYR A 114 12.21 3.30 -11.39
CA TYR A 114 12.59 2.31 -10.38
C TYR A 114 11.53 2.09 -9.31
N THR A 115 11.36 0.85 -8.89
CA THR A 115 10.66 0.49 -7.65
C THR A 115 11.66 -0.13 -6.69
N LEU A 116 12.03 0.61 -5.64
CA LEU A 116 13.01 0.19 -4.64
C LEU A 116 12.27 -0.43 -3.47
N LEU A 117 12.47 -1.72 -3.21
CA LEU A 117 11.87 -2.43 -2.09
C LEU A 117 12.97 -2.89 -1.14
N TYR A 118 13.10 -2.22 0.01
CA TYR A 118 14.06 -2.57 1.06
C TYR A 118 13.60 -3.74 1.94
N ALA A 119 12.35 -4.19 1.81
CA ALA A 119 11.78 -5.39 2.45
C ALA A 119 12.12 -5.60 3.94
N ASP A 120 12.14 -4.54 4.74
CA ASP A 120 12.38 -4.66 6.17
C ASP A 120 11.28 -5.53 6.83
N PRO A 121 11.63 -6.53 7.64
CA PRO A 121 10.66 -7.48 8.20
C PRO A 121 9.91 -6.94 9.41
N ARG A 122 10.28 -5.77 9.97
CA ARG A 122 9.62 -5.21 11.15
C ARG A 122 8.17 -4.80 10.81
N PRO A 123 7.17 -5.38 11.49
CA PRO A 123 5.76 -5.04 11.23
C PRO A 123 5.38 -3.69 11.84
N ARG A 124 4.24 -3.15 11.39
CA ARG A 124 3.56 -2.01 12.00
C ARG A 124 2.82 -2.46 13.24
N VAL A 125 3.36 -2.07 14.40
CA VAL A 125 2.81 -2.44 15.71
C VAL A 125 2.39 -1.19 16.45
N ASP A 126 1.21 -1.24 17.06
CA ASP A 126 0.75 -0.17 17.94
C ASP A 126 1.66 -0.11 19.19
N PRO A 127 2.38 1.01 19.45
CA PRO A 127 3.37 1.08 20.52
C PRO A 127 2.75 0.85 21.91
N THR A 128 3.43 0.15 22.83
CA THR A 128 2.83 -0.21 24.12
C THR A 128 2.36 0.99 24.96
N SER A 129 3.06 2.13 24.88
CA SER A 129 2.63 3.37 25.55
C SER A 129 1.54 4.04 24.74
N LYS A 130 0.31 4.04 25.28
CA LYS A 130 -0.88 4.67 24.66
C LYS A 130 -0.77 6.20 24.60
N ASP A 131 -0.01 6.81 25.51
CA ASP A 131 0.24 8.25 25.58
C ASP A 131 1.23 8.77 24.52
N ARG A 132 1.94 7.86 23.83
CA ARG A 132 2.84 8.23 22.75
C ARG A 132 2.04 8.47 21.47
N GLU A 133 2.22 9.65 20.88
CA GLU A 133 1.71 9.99 19.56
C GLU A 133 2.25 9.01 18.49
N LEU A 134 1.40 8.61 17.55
CA LEU A 134 1.78 7.84 16.38
C LEU A 134 2.41 8.75 15.34
N LYS A 135 3.60 8.38 14.86
CA LYS A 135 4.37 9.17 13.89
C LYS A 135 4.58 8.41 12.58
N ALA A 136 5.25 9.06 11.63
CA ALA A 136 5.65 8.44 10.35
C ALA A 136 6.31 7.08 10.53
N GLN A 137 7.23 6.96 11.49
CA GLN A 137 7.89 5.70 11.80
C GLN A 137 6.97 4.52 12.16
N ASP A 138 5.75 4.77 12.61
CA ASP A 138 4.82 3.71 13.04
C ASP A 138 3.89 3.25 11.91
N ILE A 139 3.70 4.12 10.92
CA ILE A 139 2.61 4.04 9.96
C ILE A 139 3.16 3.99 8.53
N ASN A 140 4.12 4.85 8.19
CA ASN A 140 4.57 5.03 6.82
C ASN A 140 5.27 3.77 6.28
N GLY A 141 4.91 3.33 5.09
CA GLY A 141 5.48 2.16 4.43
C GLY A 141 6.47 2.46 3.32
N GLY A 142 6.52 3.70 2.83
CA GLY A 142 7.23 4.06 1.62
C GLY A 142 7.11 5.54 1.29
N PHE A 143 7.52 5.91 0.09
CA PHE A 143 7.24 7.21 -0.48
C PHE A 143 7.48 7.21 -1.98
N SER A 144 6.95 8.24 -2.62
CA SER A 144 7.21 8.67 -3.97
C SER A 144 7.13 10.19 -4.02
N TYR A 145 7.45 10.76 -5.18
CA TYR A 145 7.27 12.19 -5.39
C TYR A 145 6.02 12.41 -6.23
N ILE A 146 5.14 13.31 -5.77
CA ILE A 146 3.88 13.63 -6.44
C ILE A 146 4.17 14.01 -7.90
N CYS A 147 3.45 13.41 -8.85
CA CYS A 147 3.61 13.65 -10.29
C CYS A 147 4.98 13.28 -10.89
N HIS A 148 5.83 12.57 -10.17
CA HIS A 148 7.14 12.14 -10.66
C HIS A 148 7.19 10.64 -10.84
N GLN A 149 7.73 10.22 -11.97
CA GLN A 149 7.81 8.82 -12.40
C GLN A 149 9.23 8.25 -12.27
N GLU A 150 10.15 8.93 -11.56
CA GLU A 150 11.53 8.46 -11.40
C GLU A 150 11.59 7.22 -10.51
N VAL A 151 10.93 7.27 -9.35
CA VAL A 151 11.10 6.26 -8.30
C VAL A 151 9.85 6.09 -7.44
N VAL A 152 9.61 4.85 -7.02
CA VAL A 152 8.78 4.48 -5.88
C VAL A 152 9.66 3.76 -4.87
N VAL A 153 9.58 4.12 -3.60
CA VAL A 153 10.37 3.53 -2.53
C VAL A 153 9.46 2.87 -1.51
N ILE A 154 9.76 1.63 -1.14
CA ILE A 154 9.00 0.84 -0.17
C ILE A 154 9.98 0.30 0.88
N TYR A 155 9.70 0.57 2.15
CA TYR A 155 10.60 0.26 3.25
C TYR A 155 10.36 -1.13 3.82
N ARG A 156 9.10 -1.44 4.12
CA ARG A 156 8.68 -2.67 4.80
C ARG A 156 8.23 -3.72 3.82
N PHE A 157 8.48 -4.97 4.18
CA PHE A 157 7.90 -6.09 3.47
C PHE A 157 6.38 -6.20 3.72
N GLU A 158 5.95 -5.89 4.95
CA GLU A 158 4.53 -5.87 5.31
C GLU A 158 3.72 -4.87 4.46
N GLU A 159 2.67 -5.38 3.81
CA GLU A 159 1.77 -4.62 2.94
C GLU A 159 2.47 -3.95 1.76
N ALA A 160 3.64 -4.46 1.31
CA ALA A 160 4.40 -3.88 0.21
C ALA A 160 3.56 -3.67 -1.07
N THR A 161 2.64 -4.60 -1.38
CA THR A 161 1.71 -4.47 -2.52
C THR A 161 0.76 -3.27 -2.37
N ARG A 162 0.21 -3.05 -1.18
CA ARG A 162 -0.67 -1.92 -0.91
C ARG A 162 0.12 -0.61 -0.93
N VAL A 163 1.32 -0.60 -0.36
CA VAL A 163 2.21 0.58 -0.39
C VAL A 163 2.56 0.90 -1.84
N LEU A 164 2.92 -0.09 -2.65
CA LEU A 164 3.18 0.11 -4.07
C LEU A 164 2.03 0.83 -4.78
N LEU A 165 0.80 0.33 -4.64
CA LEU A 165 -0.36 0.96 -5.28
C LEU A 165 -0.59 2.40 -4.79
N HIS A 166 -0.46 2.63 -3.49
CA HIS A 166 -0.57 3.97 -2.90
C HIS A 166 0.44 4.94 -3.49
N GLU A 167 1.72 4.57 -3.52
CA GLU A 167 2.78 5.42 -4.09
C GLU A 167 2.58 5.65 -5.59
N LEU A 168 2.10 4.64 -6.31
CA LEU A 168 1.79 4.81 -7.73
C LEU A 168 0.67 5.82 -7.97
N LEU A 169 -0.33 5.92 -7.09
CA LEU A 169 -1.37 6.96 -7.19
C LEU A 169 -0.78 8.37 -7.04
N HIS A 170 0.19 8.57 -6.15
CA HIS A 170 0.92 9.85 -6.08
C HIS A 170 1.68 10.17 -7.37
N THR A 171 2.33 9.18 -7.97
CA THR A 171 3.05 9.36 -9.24
C THR A 171 2.09 9.68 -10.40
N ALA A 172 0.82 9.27 -10.31
CA ALA A 172 -0.25 9.54 -11.28
C ALA A 172 -0.84 10.96 -11.16
N CYS A 173 -0.26 11.84 -10.33
CA CYS A 173 -0.82 13.16 -10.01
C CYS A 173 -2.22 13.13 -9.39
N PHE A 174 -2.59 12.02 -8.74
CA PHE A 174 -3.91 11.86 -8.17
C PHE A 174 -4.14 12.91 -7.07
N ASP A 175 -5.19 13.73 -7.20
CA ASP A 175 -5.62 14.72 -6.20
C ASP A 175 -4.57 15.76 -5.75
N LYS A 176 -3.57 16.07 -6.59
CA LYS A 176 -2.39 16.90 -6.26
C LYS A 176 -2.65 18.33 -5.74
N GLU A 177 -3.87 18.87 -5.90
CA GLU A 177 -4.23 20.24 -5.52
C GLU A 177 -4.66 20.36 -4.03
N LYS A 178 -4.65 19.24 -3.28
CA LYS A 178 -5.07 19.19 -1.89
C LYS A 178 -3.94 19.54 -0.92
N SER A 179 -4.31 19.83 0.34
CA SER A 179 -3.35 19.83 1.46
C SER A 179 -2.69 18.45 1.58
N VAL A 180 -1.52 18.35 2.22
CA VAL A 180 -0.82 17.07 2.38
C VAL A 180 -1.72 16.07 3.13
N GLU A 181 -2.37 16.50 4.19
CA GLU A 181 -3.25 15.67 5.01
C GLU A 181 -4.45 15.15 4.22
N ASP A 182 -5.12 16.01 3.44
CA ASP A 182 -6.25 15.60 2.63
C ASP A 182 -5.82 14.75 1.43
N LEU A 183 -4.70 15.09 0.78
CA LEU A 183 -4.11 14.32 -0.32
C LEU A 183 -3.84 12.88 0.12
N GLU A 184 -3.19 12.70 1.26
CA GLU A 184 -2.91 11.39 1.83
C GLU A 184 -4.22 10.66 2.15
N ALA A 185 -5.18 11.29 2.83
CA ALA A 185 -6.46 10.67 3.12
C ALA A 185 -7.24 10.23 1.87
N HIS A 186 -7.14 11.00 0.77
CA HIS A 186 -7.72 10.61 -0.52
C HIS A 186 -6.97 9.44 -1.14
N THR A 187 -5.65 9.52 -1.19
CA THR A 187 -4.81 8.47 -1.77
C THR A 187 -5.01 7.15 -1.02
N GLU A 188 -5.11 7.20 0.30
CA GLU A 188 -5.45 6.08 1.18
C GLU A 188 -6.79 5.43 0.85
N ALA A 189 -7.87 6.21 0.78
CA ALA A 189 -9.20 5.71 0.47
C ALA A 189 -9.24 5.04 -0.92
N TRP A 190 -8.67 5.71 -1.92
CA TRP A 190 -8.65 5.18 -3.29
C TRP A 190 -7.75 3.96 -3.43
N THR A 191 -6.63 3.89 -2.70
CA THR A 191 -5.77 2.71 -2.66
C THR A 191 -6.57 1.47 -2.29
N GLU A 192 -7.37 1.54 -1.22
CA GLU A 192 -8.15 0.37 -0.77
C GLU A 192 -9.27 -0.01 -1.75
N VAL A 193 -9.94 0.99 -2.33
CA VAL A 193 -10.99 0.78 -3.33
C VAL A 193 -10.40 0.11 -4.59
N PHE A 194 -9.30 0.64 -5.12
CA PHE A 194 -8.63 0.08 -6.29
C PHE A 194 -8.05 -1.30 -6.01
N LEU A 195 -7.43 -1.50 -4.84
CA LEU A 195 -6.89 -2.81 -4.45
C LEU A 195 -8.00 -3.86 -4.38
N CYS A 196 -9.12 -3.54 -3.73
CA CYS A 196 -10.29 -4.42 -3.68
C CYS A 196 -10.86 -4.72 -5.08
N ALA A 197 -10.94 -3.71 -5.95
CA ALA A 197 -11.40 -3.88 -7.33
C ALA A 197 -10.49 -4.82 -8.13
N LEU A 198 -9.17 -4.62 -8.05
CA LEU A 198 -8.17 -5.47 -8.70
C LEU A 198 -8.23 -6.91 -8.16
N LEU A 199 -8.31 -7.11 -6.84
CA LEU A 199 -8.46 -8.44 -6.23
C LEU A 199 -9.77 -9.14 -6.63
N SER A 200 -10.83 -8.36 -6.84
CA SER A 200 -12.11 -8.87 -7.30
C SER A 200 -12.12 -9.26 -8.79
N LYS A 201 -11.08 -8.88 -9.54
CA LYS A 201 -11.00 -9.03 -11.01
C LYS A 201 -12.19 -8.38 -11.73
N GLY A 202 -12.74 -7.31 -11.14
CA GLY A 202 -13.94 -6.59 -11.58
C GLY A 202 -15.28 -7.29 -11.22
N SER A 203 -15.26 -8.43 -10.54
CA SER A 203 -16.49 -9.10 -10.10
C SER A 203 -17.15 -8.33 -8.95
N SER A 204 -18.32 -7.74 -9.22
CA SER A 204 -19.09 -7.02 -8.21
C SER A 204 -19.40 -7.88 -6.97
N THR A 205 -19.72 -9.17 -7.15
CA THR A 205 -19.98 -10.07 -6.03
C THR A 205 -18.72 -10.28 -5.17
N LYS A 206 -17.56 -10.55 -5.79
CA LYS A 206 -16.30 -10.74 -5.08
C LYS A 206 -15.85 -9.43 -4.41
N PHE A 207 -15.98 -8.30 -5.11
CA PHE A 207 -15.70 -6.97 -4.58
C PHE A 207 -16.50 -6.71 -3.31
N ASN A 208 -17.82 -6.89 -3.35
CA ASN A 208 -18.64 -6.67 -2.16
C ASN A 208 -18.20 -7.56 -0.99
N THR A 209 -17.89 -8.84 -1.23
CA THR A 209 -17.41 -9.72 -0.16
C THR A 209 -16.09 -9.25 0.45
N LEU A 210 -15.09 -8.88 -0.38
CA LEU A 210 -13.81 -8.37 0.09
C LEU A 210 -13.97 -7.01 0.80
N TRP A 211 -14.78 -6.13 0.24
CA TRP A 211 -15.05 -4.80 0.79
C TRP A 211 -15.74 -4.88 2.14
N ARG A 212 -16.71 -5.80 2.35
CA ARG A 212 -17.33 -6.03 3.68
C ARG A 212 -16.28 -6.26 4.76
N LYS A 213 -15.28 -7.08 4.47
CA LYS A 213 -14.21 -7.45 5.40
C LYS A 213 -13.28 -6.26 5.66
N GLN A 214 -12.90 -5.55 4.61
CA GLN A 214 -12.07 -4.35 4.72
C GLN A 214 -12.76 -3.23 5.50
N VAL A 215 -14.07 -3.02 5.30
CA VAL A 215 -14.85 -2.05 6.08
C VAL A 215 -14.89 -2.41 7.56
N ALA A 216 -15.08 -3.70 7.90
CA ALA A 216 -15.03 -4.15 9.28
C ALA A 216 -13.65 -3.88 9.91
N TRP A 217 -12.57 -4.21 9.19
CA TRP A 217 -11.19 -3.97 9.59
C TRP A 217 -10.90 -2.47 9.84
N MET A 218 -11.18 -1.61 8.86
CA MET A 218 -10.99 -0.16 8.98
C MET A 218 -11.77 0.44 10.14
N THR A 219 -13.01 0.00 10.33
CA THR A 219 -13.87 0.51 11.41
C THR A 219 -13.28 0.18 12.77
N GLU A 220 -12.82 -1.05 12.97
CA GLU A 220 -12.18 -1.46 14.23
C GLU A 220 -10.94 -0.61 14.52
N GLN A 221 -10.07 -0.43 13.51
CA GLN A 221 -8.87 0.39 13.67
C GLN A 221 -9.19 1.86 13.95
N ALA A 222 -10.11 2.46 13.20
CA ALA A 222 -10.48 3.85 13.40
C ALA A 222 -11.11 4.08 14.78
N ASN A 223 -11.92 3.13 15.27
CA ASN A 223 -12.49 3.20 16.61
C ASN A 223 -11.39 3.08 17.68
N SER A 224 -10.50 2.09 17.58
CA SER A 224 -9.43 1.90 18.56
C SER A 224 -8.50 3.12 18.60
N LEU A 225 -8.12 3.68 17.44
CA LEU A 225 -7.25 4.86 17.39
C LEU A 225 -7.94 6.15 17.83
N SER A 226 -9.20 6.37 17.47
CA SER A 226 -9.93 7.55 17.93
C SER A 226 -10.17 7.50 19.45
N ILE A 227 -10.56 6.35 19.99
CA ILE A 227 -10.91 6.20 21.41
C ILE A 227 -9.66 6.06 22.30
N GLU A 228 -8.70 5.22 21.92
CA GLU A 228 -7.56 4.87 22.77
C GLU A 228 -6.33 5.77 22.53
N ARG A 229 -6.24 6.42 21.36
CA ARG A 229 -5.09 7.28 20.98
C ARG A 229 -5.46 8.74 20.76
N ASN A 230 -6.73 9.10 20.88
CA ASN A 230 -7.21 10.47 20.68
C ASN A 230 -6.88 11.04 19.28
N VAL A 231 -6.76 10.18 18.26
CA VAL A 231 -6.53 10.59 16.86
C VAL A 231 -7.83 11.15 16.29
N ASN A 232 -7.97 12.48 16.28
CA ASN A 232 -9.25 13.17 16.11
C ASN A 232 -9.26 14.24 15.03
N GLY A 233 -8.12 14.60 14.44
CA GLY A 233 -8.11 15.55 13.33
C GLY A 233 -6.83 15.58 12.51
N PRO A 234 -6.79 16.40 11.43
CA PRO A 234 -5.66 16.46 10.50
C PRO A 234 -4.29 16.80 11.12
N HIS A 235 -4.27 17.36 12.34
CA HIS A 235 -3.04 17.64 13.07
C HIS A 235 -2.36 16.37 13.61
N ASP A 236 -3.12 15.28 13.79
CA ASP A 236 -2.60 13.98 14.19
C ASP A 236 -2.06 13.26 12.95
N TYR A 237 -0.77 12.89 12.94
CA TYR A 237 -0.16 12.25 11.76
C TYR A 237 -0.94 11.01 11.29
N ALA A 238 -1.48 10.21 12.23
CA ALA A 238 -2.24 9.01 11.95
C ALA A 238 -3.64 9.25 11.35
N TRP A 239 -4.20 10.45 11.50
CA TRP A 239 -5.57 10.76 11.07
C TRP A 239 -5.78 10.48 9.58
N ARG A 240 -4.85 10.94 8.74
CA ARG A 240 -4.96 10.82 7.27
C ARG A 240 -5.03 9.36 6.81
N TYR A 241 -4.38 8.46 7.54
CA TYR A 241 -4.33 7.03 7.22
C TYR A 241 -5.52 6.23 7.74
N MET A 242 -6.37 6.82 8.59
CA MET A 242 -7.34 6.07 9.40
C MET A 242 -8.72 6.71 9.36
N THR A 243 -8.92 7.78 10.12
CA THR A 243 -10.22 8.44 10.26
C THR A 243 -10.51 9.37 9.09
N GLY A 244 -9.50 10.06 8.55
CA GLY A 244 -9.60 10.90 7.35
C GLY A 244 -10.08 10.11 6.12
N LYS A 245 -9.42 8.99 5.80
CA LYS A 245 -9.86 8.11 4.70
C LYS A 245 -11.28 7.57 4.89
N MET A 246 -11.67 7.24 6.13
CA MET A 246 -13.03 6.75 6.40
C MET A 246 -14.09 7.81 6.16
N ALA A 247 -13.86 9.05 6.58
CA ALA A 247 -14.76 10.16 6.30
C ALA A 247 -14.99 10.34 4.79
N LEU A 248 -13.92 10.20 4.00
CA LEU A 248 -13.99 10.26 2.55
C LEU A 248 -14.77 9.10 1.94
N LEU A 249 -14.52 7.86 2.37
CA LEU A 249 -15.26 6.67 1.92
C LEU A 249 -16.76 6.77 2.25
N ILE A 250 -17.13 7.40 3.36
CA ILE A 250 -18.52 7.72 3.69
C ILE A 250 -19.08 8.72 2.69
N ALA A 251 -18.37 9.83 2.46
CA ALA A 251 -18.81 10.89 1.54
C ALA A 251 -18.99 10.39 0.10
N MET A 252 -18.12 9.49 -0.35
CA MET A 252 -18.22 8.82 -1.65
C MET A 252 -19.30 7.72 -1.70
N GLY A 253 -19.87 7.34 -0.56
CA GLY A 253 -20.90 6.30 -0.46
C GLY A 253 -20.38 4.86 -0.38
N PHE A 254 -19.05 4.64 -0.34
CA PHE A 254 -18.41 3.31 -0.19
C PHE A 254 -18.81 2.58 1.09
N LEU A 255 -19.21 3.30 2.13
CA LEU A 255 -19.66 2.70 3.39
C LEU A 255 -21.19 2.61 3.54
N ARG A 256 -21.97 2.99 2.51
CA ARG A 256 -23.44 3.00 2.62
C ARG A 256 -23.99 1.57 2.81
N GLY A 257 -24.73 1.38 3.90
CA GLY A 257 -25.39 0.09 4.20
C GLY A 257 -24.52 -0.93 4.91
N TYR A 258 -23.26 -0.61 5.20
CA TYR A 258 -22.41 -1.41 6.06
C TYR A 258 -22.72 -1.10 7.52
N LYS A 259 -23.02 -2.15 8.31
CA LYS A 259 -23.11 -2.02 9.77
C LYS A 259 -21.73 -2.26 10.35
N THR A 260 -21.28 -1.29 11.12
CA THR A 260 -20.05 -1.35 11.89
C THR A 260 -20.31 -2.22 13.13
N SER A 261 -19.91 -3.49 13.09
CA SER A 261 -19.82 -4.30 14.32
C SER A 261 -18.37 -4.27 14.79
N ALA A 262 -18.13 -3.67 15.96
CA ALA A 262 -16.82 -3.73 16.60
C ALA A 262 -16.51 -5.17 17.02
N SER A 263 -15.31 -5.65 16.75
CA SER A 263 -14.81 -6.90 17.30
C SER A 263 -13.32 -6.79 17.56
N VAL A 264 -12.96 -7.06 18.82
CA VAL A 264 -11.64 -7.28 19.45
C VAL A 264 -10.49 -6.40 18.93
N PRO A 265 -9.81 -5.65 19.82
CA PRO A 265 -8.74 -4.74 19.42
C PRO A 265 -7.60 -5.49 18.73
N THR A 266 -7.30 -5.10 17.50
CA THR A 266 -6.08 -5.50 16.80
C THR A 266 -4.92 -4.61 17.22
N ILE A 267 -3.84 -5.21 17.73
CA ILE A 267 -2.55 -4.56 18.05
C ILE A 267 -1.80 -4.11 16.77
N SER A 268 -2.34 -4.44 15.59
CA SER A 268 -1.72 -4.19 14.29
C SER A 268 -2.18 -2.85 13.71
N LEU A 269 -1.21 -2.06 13.22
CA LEU A 269 -1.46 -0.81 12.48
C LEU A 269 -1.47 -1.04 10.95
N ARG A 270 -1.78 -2.26 10.49
CA ARG A 270 -1.90 -2.59 9.06
C ARG A 270 -3.13 -1.96 8.42
N PHE A 271 -3.03 -1.42 7.22
CA PHE A 271 -4.18 -0.75 6.60
C PHE A 271 -5.21 -1.72 6.01
N THR A 272 -4.77 -2.89 5.57
CA THR A 272 -5.58 -3.90 4.91
C THR A 272 -5.77 -5.14 5.78
N THR A 273 -6.93 -5.78 5.63
CA THR A 273 -7.20 -7.05 6.29
C THR A 273 -6.16 -8.11 5.88
N PRO A 274 -5.61 -8.91 6.83
CA PRO A 274 -4.64 -9.96 6.51
C PRO A 274 -5.12 -10.97 5.46
N GLU A 275 -6.43 -11.16 5.32
CA GLU A 275 -7.01 -12.06 4.32
C GLU A 275 -6.72 -11.62 2.87
N TRP A 276 -6.45 -10.34 2.63
CA TRP A 276 -6.09 -9.87 1.29
C TRP A 276 -4.72 -10.36 0.84
N ASP A 277 -3.78 -10.63 1.75
CA ASP A 277 -2.46 -11.16 1.41
C ASP A 277 -2.59 -12.51 0.69
N GLU A 278 -3.48 -13.39 1.17
CA GLU A 278 -3.76 -14.66 0.51
C GLU A 278 -4.39 -14.48 -0.88
N GLU A 279 -5.28 -13.50 -1.04
CA GLU A 279 -5.95 -13.23 -2.31
C GLU A 279 -5.02 -12.63 -3.36
N MET A 280 -3.96 -11.89 -2.96
CA MET A 280 -2.98 -11.34 -3.87
C MET A 280 -2.14 -12.42 -4.58
N VAL A 281 -1.98 -13.58 -3.93
CA VAL A 281 -1.18 -14.71 -4.44
C VAL A 281 -2.03 -15.67 -5.32
N ARG A 282 -3.37 -15.48 -5.40
CA ARG A 282 -4.32 -16.35 -6.13
C ARG A 282 -4.72 -15.87 -7.54
#